data_AF-A0A2D5VKD0-F1
#
_entry.id   AF-A0A2D5VKD0-F1
#
_cell.length_a   1.000
_cell.length_b   1.000
_cell.length_c   1.000
_cell.angle_alpha   90.00
_cell.angle_beta   90.00
_cell.angle_gamma   90.00
#
_symmetry.space_group_name_H-M   'P 1'
#
loop_
_entity.id
_entity.type
_entity.pdbx_description
1 polymer ?
#
loop_
_entity_poly.entity_id
_entity_poly.type
_entity_poly.pdbx_seq_one_letter_code
_entity_poly.pdbx_strand_id
1 'polypeptide(L)'
;MKVVKVRVFISGMLLASALMAGSAHADLVEYDWQNEGDGLVSYDTETGALWLDLTVTQNMSINQMKDALVNDSTFSGWRLPTVAEMKQLGSSLFAIIASTDGAVIAGSNTEEELAAHAIMGQNVGDFTYGIYANGNASMLFGSNARDDVWFEYAWTSDHDFARNYEGVYLIADDTNVSVDGEKMNAVAANVPAPVGVLGLLGAGLFAFRRKID
;
A
#
# COMPACT_ATOMS: atom_id res chain seq x y z
N MET A 1 36.35 -29.56 -58.58
CA MET A 1 36.12 -30.91 -57.98
C MET A 1 37.13 -31.04 -56.83
N LYS A 2 36.81 -31.09 -55.52
CA LYS A 2 35.60 -31.36 -54.72
C LYS A 2 35.23 -30.13 -53.87
N VAL A 3 33.93 -29.89 -53.66
CA VAL A 3 33.41 -28.94 -52.66
C VAL A 3 33.33 -29.68 -51.32
N VAL A 4 33.94 -29.16 -50.26
CA VAL A 4 33.76 -29.65 -48.89
C VAL A 4 33.05 -28.55 -48.10
N LYS A 5 31.84 -28.85 -47.60
CA LYS A 5 31.04 -27.96 -46.77
C LYS A 5 31.59 -27.97 -45.34
N VAL A 6 32.07 -26.82 -44.86
CA VAL A 6 32.41 -26.63 -43.44
C VAL A 6 31.15 -26.22 -42.70
N ARG A 7 30.75 -27.04 -41.71
CA ARG A 7 29.62 -26.77 -40.82
C ARG A 7 30.07 -25.81 -39.72
N VAL A 8 29.48 -24.62 -39.69
CA VAL A 8 29.65 -23.64 -38.61
C VAL A 8 28.94 -24.21 -37.38
N PHE A 9 29.71 -24.53 -36.33
CA PHE A 9 29.16 -24.75 -35.00
C PHE A 9 29.07 -23.39 -34.32
N ILE A 10 27.84 -22.85 -34.23
CA ILE A 10 27.54 -21.70 -33.39
C ILE A 10 27.68 -22.18 -31.95
N SER A 11 28.81 -21.87 -31.32
CA SER A 11 29.02 -22.10 -29.89
C SER A 11 28.09 -21.14 -29.15
N GLY A 12 26.97 -21.67 -28.66
CA GLY A 12 25.98 -20.94 -27.90
C GLY A 12 26.59 -20.40 -26.62
N MET A 13 26.83 -19.09 -26.60
CA MET A 13 27.04 -18.34 -25.37
C MET A 13 25.67 -18.31 -24.68
N LEU A 14 25.42 -19.30 -23.82
CA LEU A 14 24.32 -19.31 -22.86
C LEU A 14 24.50 -18.06 -21.99
N LEU A 15 23.80 -17.00 -22.37
CA LEU A 15 23.58 -15.84 -21.53
C LEU A 15 22.73 -16.36 -20.37
N ALA A 16 23.40 -16.75 -19.28
CA ALA A 16 22.76 -16.95 -18.00
C ALA A 16 22.35 -15.56 -17.51
N SER A 17 21.23 -15.06 -18.05
CA SER A 17 20.40 -14.08 -17.38
C SER A 17 19.93 -14.75 -16.11
N ALA A 18 20.76 -14.69 -15.07
CA ALA A 18 20.33 -14.91 -13.71
C ALA A 18 19.19 -13.92 -13.51
N LEU A 19 17.97 -14.44 -13.60
CA LEU A 19 16.78 -13.83 -13.06
C LEU A 19 17.10 -13.60 -11.59
N MET A 20 17.67 -12.45 -11.29
CA MET A 20 17.53 -11.84 -9.97
C MET A 20 16.04 -11.54 -9.87
N ALA A 21 15.26 -12.55 -9.47
CA ALA A 21 14.00 -12.32 -8.81
C ALA A 21 14.35 -11.64 -7.49
N GLY A 22 14.64 -10.34 -7.55
CA GLY A 22 14.46 -9.50 -6.39
C GLY A 22 13.00 -9.64 -5.99
N SER A 23 12.73 -9.82 -4.70
CA SER A 23 11.41 -9.52 -4.17
C SER A 23 11.05 -8.12 -4.67
N ALA A 24 10.02 -8.01 -5.50
CA ALA A 24 9.39 -6.72 -5.72
C ALA A 24 8.81 -6.35 -4.36
N HIS A 25 9.54 -5.54 -3.58
CA HIS A 25 8.96 -4.93 -2.40
C HIS A 25 7.96 -3.89 -2.91
N ALA A 26 6.76 -3.91 -2.35
CA ALA A 26 5.77 -2.88 -2.58
C ALA A 26 6.36 -1.52 -2.22
N ASP A 27 6.37 -0.59 -3.16
CA ASP A 27 6.68 0.80 -2.86
C ASP A 27 5.36 1.55 -2.63
N LEU A 28 5.33 2.35 -1.55
CA LEU A 28 4.35 3.42 -1.43
C LEU A 28 4.80 4.57 -2.33
N VAL A 29 3.88 5.03 -3.17
CA VAL A 29 4.12 6.17 -4.06
C VAL A 29 3.15 7.28 -3.71
N GLU A 30 3.68 8.49 -3.50
CA GLU A 30 2.90 9.68 -3.21
C GLU A 30 2.19 10.20 -4.47
N TYR A 31 0.93 10.58 -4.32
CA TYR A 31 0.06 11.15 -5.33
C TYR A 31 -0.84 12.22 -4.74
N ASP A 32 -1.42 13.03 -5.63
CA ASP A 32 -2.29 14.13 -5.26
C ASP A 32 -3.72 13.67 -4.95
N TRP A 33 -4.34 14.18 -3.89
CA TRP A 33 -5.72 13.86 -3.53
C TRP A 33 -6.72 14.74 -4.26
N GLN A 34 -6.81 16.03 -3.91
CA GLN A 34 -7.83 16.95 -4.41
C GLN A 34 -7.24 18.11 -5.21
N ASN A 35 -5.99 18.46 -4.93
CA ASN A 35 -5.30 19.56 -5.58
C ASN A 35 -3.95 19.09 -6.10
N GLU A 36 -3.55 19.59 -7.26
CA GLU A 36 -2.24 19.29 -7.83
C GLU A 36 -1.11 19.76 -6.88
N GLY A 37 -0.19 18.86 -6.57
CA GLY A 37 0.94 19.05 -5.67
C GLY A 37 0.62 18.96 -4.17
N ASP A 38 -0.54 18.43 -3.77
CA ASP A 38 -0.86 18.25 -2.35
C ASP A 38 -0.23 16.99 -1.73
N GLY A 39 0.09 15.97 -2.54
CA GLY A 39 0.75 14.74 -2.07
C GLY A 39 -0.04 13.96 -1.01
N LEU A 40 -1.36 14.12 -0.91
CA LEU A 40 -2.14 13.59 0.22
C LEU A 40 -2.64 12.14 0.06
N VAL A 41 -2.17 11.41 -0.95
CA VAL A 41 -2.50 9.98 -1.16
C VAL A 41 -1.24 9.16 -1.31
N SER A 42 -1.11 8.11 -0.50
CA SER A 42 -0.08 7.08 -0.67
C SER A 42 -0.68 5.87 -1.40
N TYR A 43 -0.19 5.59 -2.59
CA TYR A 43 -0.59 4.42 -3.39
C TYR A 43 0.33 3.24 -3.12
N ASP A 44 -0.24 2.12 -2.67
CA ASP A 44 0.46 0.86 -2.51
C ASP A 44 0.48 0.10 -3.84
N THR A 45 1.67 0.01 -4.43
CA THR A 45 1.86 -0.61 -5.76
C THR A 45 1.74 -2.13 -5.78
N GLU A 46 1.78 -2.81 -4.63
CA GLU A 46 1.57 -4.26 -4.55
C GLU A 46 0.08 -4.60 -4.46
N THR A 47 -0.66 -3.85 -3.65
CA THR A 47 -2.06 -4.17 -3.33
C THR A 47 -3.06 -3.39 -4.20
N GLY A 48 -2.63 -2.26 -4.75
CA GLY A 48 -3.48 -1.29 -5.41
C GLY A 48 -4.30 -0.44 -4.43
N ALA A 49 -4.06 -0.56 -3.11
CA ALA A 49 -4.75 0.23 -2.10
C ALA A 49 -4.26 1.68 -2.11
N LEU A 50 -5.16 2.61 -1.82
CA LEU A 50 -4.85 4.01 -1.59
C LEU A 50 -5.01 4.31 -0.11
N TRP A 51 -4.03 4.97 0.48
CA TRP A 51 -4.04 5.40 1.88
C TRP A 51 -4.08 6.91 1.94
N LEU A 52 -4.99 7.47 2.74
CA LEU A 52 -5.07 8.91 2.92
C LEU A 52 -3.96 9.35 3.88
N ASP A 53 -3.29 10.45 3.55
CA ASP A 53 -2.27 11.05 4.41
C ASP A 53 -2.84 11.36 5.81
N LEU A 54 -2.10 10.93 6.83
CA LEU A 54 -2.51 11.00 8.23
C LEU A 54 -2.67 12.44 8.73
N THR A 55 -2.01 13.41 8.09
CA THR A 55 -2.16 14.83 8.43
C THR A 55 -3.55 15.37 8.11
N VAL A 56 -4.28 14.74 7.16
CA VAL A 56 -5.65 15.10 6.81
C VAL A 56 -6.62 14.76 7.94
N THR A 57 -6.37 13.66 8.64
CA THR A 57 -7.23 13.14 9.71
C THR A 57 -6.64 13.38 11.11
N GLN A 58 -5.61 14.23 11.19
CA GLN A 58 -4.92 14.56 12.43
C GLN A 58 -5.90 15.06 13.49
N ASN A 59 -5.72 14.58 14.74
CA ASN A 59 -6.53 15.01 15.88
C ASN A 59 -8.04 14.71 15.72
N MET A 60 -8.39 13.73 14.88
CA MET A 60 -9.74 13.15 14.82
C MET A 60 -9.77 11.81 15.54
N SER A 61 -10.90 11.52 16.19
CA SER A 61 -11.18 10.19 16.71
C SER A 61 -11.76 9.28 15.62
N ILE A 62 -11.69 7.97 15.83
CA ILE A 62 -12.32 7.00 14.93
C ILE A 62 -13.83 7.25 14.82
N ASN A 63 -14.51 7.61 15.92
CA ASN A 63 -15.94 7.95 15.87
C ASN A 63 -16.22 9.23 15.08
N GLN A 64 -15.40 10.28 15.26
CA GLN A 64 -15.52 11.49 14.44
C GLN A 64 -15.30 11.19 12.96
N MET A 65 -14.34 10.31 12.63
CA MET A 65 -14.08 9.91 11.26
C MET A 65 -15.23 9.07 10.68
N LYS A 66 -15.84 8.16 11.47
CA LYS A 66 -17.05 7.44 11.05
C LYS A 66 -18.19 8.40 10.69
N ASP A 67 -18.40 9.43 11.51
CA ASP A 67 -19.41 10.44 11.23
C ASP A 67 -19.08 11.24 9.97
N ALA A 68 -17.81 11.64 9.78
CA ALA A 68 -17.38 12.38 8.61
C ALA A 68 -17.46 11.54 7.32
N LEU A 69 -17.11 10.26 7.34
CA LEU A 69 -17.24 9.35 6.19
C LEU A 69 -18.70 9.24 5.68
N VAL A 70 -19.68 9.48 6.55
CA VAL A 70 -21.11 9.45 6.20
C VAL A 70 -21.63 10.83 5.80
N ASN A 71 -21.19 11.88 6.48
CA ASN A 71 -21.82 13.21 6.39
C ASN A 71 -21.02 14.24 5.59
N ASP A 72 -19.74 13.98 5.30
CA ASP A 72 -18.86 14.86 4.55
C ASP A 72 -18.48 14.21 3.21
N SER A 73 -18.99 14.79 2.12
CA SER A 73 -18.74 14.30 0.77
C SER A 73 -17.26 14.34 0.36
N THR A 74 -16.44 15.13 1.06
CA THR A 74 -14.99 15.20 0.85
C THR A 74 -14.35 13.83 1.00
N PHE A 75 -14.85 12.99 1.91
CA PHE A 75 -14.34 11.64 2.14
C PHE A 75 -15.07 10.54 1.36
N SER A 76 -15.82 10.90 0.31
CA SER A 76 -16.50 9.92 -0.53
C SER A 76 -15.50 8.94 -1.18
N GLY A 77 -15.73 7.63 -1.00
CA GLY A 77 -14.86 6.56 -1.50
C GLY A 77 -13.82 6.07 -0.50
N TRP A 78 -13.57 6.83 0.56
CA TRP A 78 -12.73 6.38 1.68
C TRP A 78 -13.52 5.51 2.64
N ARG A 79 -12.82 4.63 3.36
CA ARG A 79 -13.36 3.80 4.44
C ARG A 79 -12.30 3.57 5.52
N LEU A 80 -12.76 3.13 6.68
CA LEU A 80 -11.84 2.59 7.68
C LEU A 80 -11.24 1.27 7.17
N PRO A 81 -9.93 1.03 7.38
CA PRO A 81 -9.30 -0.23 7.02
C PRO A 81 -9.71 -1.34 7.97
N THR A 82 -9.64 -2.57 7.47
CA THR A 82 -9.72 -3.78 8.28
C THR A 82 -8.38 -4.05 8.97
N VAL A 83 -8.40 -4.85 10.04
CA VAL A 83 -7.18 -5.31 10.72
C VAL A 83 -6.25 -6.08 9.77
N ALA A 84 -6.80 -6.83 8.81
CA ALA A 84 -6.01 -7.57 7.84
C ALA A 84 -5.25 -6.65 6.88
N GLU A 85 -5.90 -5.58 6.40
CA GLU A 85 -5.25 -4.56 5.55
C GLU A 85 -4.17 -3.80 6.32
N MET A 86 -4.41 -3.47 7.59
CA MET A 86 -3.38 -2.86 8.45
C MET A 86 -2.19 -3.80 8.68
N LYS A 87 -2.43 -5.11 8.85
CA LYS A 87 -1.35 -6.10 8.93
C LYS A 87 -0.55 -6.18 7.64
N GLN A 88 -1.24 -6.19 6.51
CA GLN A 88 -0.61 -6.21 5.21
C GLN A 88 0.31 -5.00 5.02
N LEU A 89 -0.22 -3.79 5.23
CA LEU A 89 0.55 -2.54 5.18
C LEU A 89 1.73 -2.52 6.15
N GLY A 90 1.49 -2.89 7.42
CA GLY A 90 2.56 -2.91 8.42
C GLY A 90 3.68 -3.90 8.05
N SER A 91 3.31 -5.09 7.55
CA SER A 91 4.28 -6.13 7.16
C SER A 91 5.01 -5.85 5.85
N SER A 92 4.41 -5.08 4.93
CA SER A 92 5.10 -4.65 3.71
C SER A 92 6.12 -3.55 4.00
N LEU A 93 5.82 -2.68 4.97
CA LEU A 93 6.70 -1.57 5.37
C LEU A 93 7.79 -1.94 6.37
N PHE A 94 7.53 -2.88 7.29
CA PHE A 94 8.46 -3.18 8.39
C PHE A 94 8.70 -4.68 8.54
N ALA A 95 9.97 -5.09 8.42
CA ALA A 95 10.38 -6.48 8.60
C ALA A 95 10.09 -7.02 10.01
N ILE A 96 10.15 -6.15 11.03
CA ILE A 96 9.80 -6.54 12.41
C ILE A 96 8.32 -6.91 12.54
N ILE A 97 7.42 -6.22 11.83
CA ILE A 97 6.00 -6.56 11.81
C ILE A 97 5.78 -7.86 11.04
N ALA A 98 6.44 -8.04 9.89
CA ALA A 98 6.35 -9.26 9.10
C ALA A 98 6.84 -10.53 9.83
N SER A 99 7.75 -10.38 10.79
CA SER A 99 8.36 -11.49 11.53
C SER A 99 7.79 -11.71 12.94
N THR A 100 6.85 -10.87 13.38
CA THR A 100 6.27 -10.94 14.73
C THR A 100 4.82 -11.41 14.66
N ASP A 101 4.45 -12.39 15.49
CA ASP A 101 3.05 -12.76 15.70
C ASP A 101 2.47 -11.93 16.86
N GLY A 102 1.65 -10.94 16.52
CA GLY A 102 0.99 -10.03 17.46
C GLY A 102 1.57 -8.62 17.49
N ALA A 103 1.44 -7.95 18.64
CA ALA A 103 1.79 -6.54 18.77
C ALA A 103 3.31 -6.30 18.79
N VAL A 104 3.74 -5.25 18.09
CA VAL A 104 5.11 -4.74 18.11
C VAL A 104 5.13 -3.47 18.96
N ILE A 105 6.05 -3.41 19.93
CA ILE A 105 6.17 -2.30 20.89
C ILE A 105 7.62 -1.84 20.86
N ALA A 106 7.88 -0.61 20.41
CA ALA A 106 9.24 -0.11 20.26
C ALA A 106 10.12 -1.10 19.45
N GLY A 107 9.57 -1.58 18.34
CA GLY A 107 10.24 -2.52 17.45
C GLY A 107 11.34 -1.81 16.67
N SER A 108 12.46 -2.52 16.46
CA SER A 108 13.57 -2.03 15.63
C SER A 108 13.13 -1.77 14.19
N ASN A 109 13.72 -0.76 13.58
CA ASN A 109 13.51 -0.40 12.19
C ASN A 109 14.84 0.00 11.53
N THR A 110 14.75 0.31 10.24
CA THR A 110 15.79 0.96 9.45
C THR A 110 15.34 2.34 8.98
N GLU A 111 16.29 3.19 8.58
CA GLU A 111 16.00 4.50 8.00
C GLU A 111 15.11 4.39 6.74
N GLU A 112 15.28 3.33 5.95
CA GLU A 112 14.49 3.07 4.74
C GLU A 112 13.03 2.75 5.07
N GLU A 113 12.78 1.87 6.04
CA GLU A 113 11.43 1.55 6.49
C GLU A 113 10.73 2.78 7.10
N LEU A 114 11.46 3.60 7.84
CA LEU A 114 10.96 4.87 8.39
C LEU A 114 10.60 5.86 7.29
N ALA A 115 11.46 6.01 6.28
CA ALA A 115 11.22 6.88 5.14
C ALA A 115 10.01 6.41 4.33
N ALA A 116 9.87 5.10 4.11
CA ALA A 116 8.72 4.52 3.43
C ALA A 116 7.42 4.78 4.20
N HIS A 117 7.42 4.60 5.52
CA HIS A 117 6.25 4.90 6.34
C HIS A 117 5.91 6.39 6.34
N ALA A 118 6.91 7.28 6.36
CA ALA A 118 6.72 8.74 6.37
C ALA A 118 5.95 9.29 5.16
N ILE A 119 5.87 8.55 4.06
CA ILE A 119 5.04 8.88 2.88
C ILE A 119 3.55 8.95 3.26
N MET A 120 3.12 8.28 4.33
CA MET A 120 1.74 8.36 4.84
C MET A 120 1.45 9.61 5.67
N GLY A 121 2.39 10.54 5.80
CA GLY A 121 2.20 11.82 6.47
C GLY A 121 2.68 11.87 7.92
N GLN A 122 3.49 12.88 8.22
CA GLN A 122 4.03 13.13 9.57
C GLN A 122 3.22 14.20 10.30
N ASN A 123 2.50 13.80 11.35
CA ASN A 123 1.59 14.68 12.08
C ASN A 123 2.31 15.75 12.90
N VAL A 124 3.34 15.35 13.65
CA VAL A 124 4.13 16.23 14.52
C VAL A 124 5.58 15.84 14.37
N GLY A 125 6.46 16.77 13.99
CA GLY A 125 7.88 16.48 13.84
C GLY A 125 8.13 15.30 12.92
N ASP A 126 8.79 14.27 13.43
CA ASP A 126 9.16 13.03 12.75
C ASP A 126 8.21 11.85 13.03
N PHE A 127 7.04 12.12 13.61
CA PHE A 127 6.08 11.09 14.01
C PHE A 127 5.06 10.80 12.91
N THR A 128 5.15 9.59 12.32
CA THR A 128 4.13 9.03 11.42
C THR A 128 3.23 8.11 12.22
N TYR A 129 2.20 8.68 12.85
CA TYR A 129 1.35 7.97 13.81
C TYR A 129 -0.09 7.97 13.34
N GLY A 130 -0.68 6.77 13.22
CA GLY A 130 -2.09 6.63 12.88
C GLY A 130 -2.81 5.62 13.77
N ILE A 131 -4.12 5.81 13.93
CA ILE A 131 -5.00 4.89 14.65
C ILE A 131 -5.98 4.20 13.70
N TYR A 132 -6.30 2.95 14.03
CA TYR A 132 -7.32 2.16 13.35
C TYR A 132 -8.14 1.36 14.36
N ALA A 133 -9.32 0.90 13.94
CA ALA A 133 -10.25 0.19 14.82
C ALA A 133 -9.92 -1.31 14.87
N ASN A 134 -9.87 -1.88 16.08
CA ASN A 134 -9.90 -3.33 16.29
C ASN A 134 -10.84 -3.66 17.45
N GLY A 135 -12.00 -4.23 17.13
CA GLY A 135 -13.07 -4.41 18.12
C GLY A 135 -13.52 -3.07 18.69
N ASN A 136 -13.32 -2.87 19.99
CA ASN A 136 -13.59 -1.60 20.67
C ASN A 136 -12.33 -0.73 20.86
N ALA A 137 -11.15 -1.25 20.52
CA ALA A 137 -9.89 -0.58 20.77
C ALA A 137 -9.48 0.32 19.60
N SER A 138 -8.91 1.47 19.94
CA SER A 138 -8.11 2.28 19.02
C SER A 138 -6.68 1.75 19.05
N MET A 139 -6.27 1.10 17.96
CA MET A 139 -4.94 0.51 17.80
C MET A 139 -4.02 1.51 17.11
N LEU A 140 -2.81 1.68 17.63
CA LEU A 140 -1.76 2.46 17.01
C LEU A 140 -1.01 1.59 15.99
N PHE A 141 -0.82 2.14 14.79
CA PHE A 141 0.30 1.83 13.93
C PHE A 141 1.09 3.12 13.71
N GLY A 142 2.31 3.17 14.22
CA GLY A 142 3.12 4.38 14.19
C GLY A 142 4.61 4.10 14.19
N SER A 143 5.39 5.03 13.64
CA SER A 143 6.84 5.05 13.78
C SER A 143 7.37 6.47 13.97
N ASN A 144 8.60 6.57 14.45
CA ASN A 144 9.33 7.84 14.56
C ASN A 144 10.83 7.63 14.29
N ALA A 145 11.59 8.71 14.10
CA ALA A 145 13.02 8.64 13.81
C ALA A 145 13.90 8.37 15.04
N ARG A 146 13.32 7.95 16.17
CA ARG A 146 14.03 7.47 17.37
C ARG A 146 14.05 5.94 17.47
N ASP A 147 13.90 5.27 16.34
CA ASP A 147 14.01 3.82 16.15
C ASP A 147 12.85 2.97 16.73
N ASP A 148 11.70 3.58 16.97
CA ASP A 148 10.55 2.86 17.53
C ASP A 148 9.44 2.67 16.48
N VAL A 149 9.03 1.41 16.28
CA VAL A 149 7.78 1.05 15.60
C VAL A 149 6.78 0.50 16.61
N TRP A 150 5.53 0.93 16.49
CA TRP A 150 4.40 0.37 17.22
C TRP A 150 3.38 -0.17 16.24
N PHE A 151 2.95 -1.40 16.44
CA PHE A 151 1.91 -2.01 15.64
C PHE A 151 1.01 -2.87 16.53
N GLU A 152 -0.30 -2.81 16.30
CA GLU A 152 -1.30 -3.44 17.16
C GLU A 152 -1.19 -3.02 18.64
N TYR A 153 -0.64 -1.84 18.91
CA TYR A 153 -0.59 -1.28 20.24
C TYR A 153 -1.96 -0.68 20.59
N ALA A 154 -2.67 -1.24 21.58
CA ALA A 154 -3.95 -0.68 22.01
C ALA A 154 -3.75 0.60 22.84
N TRP A 155 -4.05 1.78 22.26
CA TRP A 155 -3.97 3.05 22.99
C TRP A 155 -5.06 3.19 24.03
N THR A 156 -6.28 2.87 23.62
CA THR A 156 -7.47 2.88 24.47
C THR A 156 -8.42 1.75 24.06
N SER A 157 -9.43 1.52 24.89
CA SER A 157 -10.52 0.57 24.68
C SER A 157 -11.83 1.23 24.21
N ASP A 158 -11.70 2.41 23.60
CA ASP A 158 -12.78 3.17 22.97
C ASP A 158 -12.34 3.75 21.61
N HIS A 159 -13.26 4.42 20.92
CA HIS A 159 -13.04 5.06 19.61
C HIS A 159 -13.18 6.58 19.65
N ASP A 160 -13.19 7.18 20.84
CA ASP A 160 -13.32 8.62 21.08
C ASP A 160 -11.96 9.29 21.35
N PHE A 161 -10.90 8.51 21.51
CA PHE A 161 -9.53 9.01 21.61
C PHE A 161 -9.09 9.79 20.36
N ALA A 162 -8.55 10.99 20.59
CA ALA A 162 -7.93 11.85 19.58
C ALA A 162 -6.81 12.68 20.21
N ARG A 163 -5.70 12.85 19.49
CA ARG A 163 -4.63 13.79 19.83
C ARG A 163 -3.94 14.29 18.57
N ASN A 164 -3.19 15.38 18.68
CA ASN A 164 -2.41 15.94 17.58
C ASN A 164 -1.30 15.03 17.03
N TYR A 165 -0.96 13.93 17.70
CA TYR A 165 0.07 13.02 17.19
C TYR A 165 -0.49 12.02 16.19
N GLU A 166 -1.78 11.67 16.31
CA GLU A 166 -2.39 10.62 15.52
C GLU A 166 -3.37 11.17 14.48
N GLY A 167 -3.27 10.63 13.26
CA GLY A 167 -4.36 10.63 12.29
C GLY A 167 -5.17 9.34 12.39
N VAL A 168 -6.31 9.27 11.72
CA VAL A 168 -7.06 8.02 11.53
C VAL A 168 -6.72 7.44 10.16
N TYR A 169 -6.28 6.18 10.12
CA TYR A 169 -6.04 5.52 8.84
C TYR A 169 -7.34 5.39 8.05
N LEU A 170 -7.28 5.81 6.79
CA LEU A 170 -8.33 5.60 5.80
C LEU A 170 -7.73 4.94 4.57
N ILE A 171 -8.50 4.02 4.00
CA ILE A 171 -8.16 3.28 2.79
C ILE A 171 -9.25 3.49 1.74
N ALA A 172 -8.86 3.47 0.47
CA ALA A 172 -9.77 3.40 -0.66
C ALA A 172 -9.31 2.33 -1.66
N ASP A 173 -10.28 1.76 -2.37
CA ASP A 173 -10.06 0.70 -3.38
C ASP A 173 -10.15 1.23 -4.82
N ASP A 174 -10.60 2.49 -4.99
CA ASP A 174 -10.80 3.12 -6.29
C ASP A 174 -9.93 4.37 -6.41
N THR A 175 -9.10 4.39 -7.46
CA THR A 175 -8.24 5.53 -7.83
C THR A 175 -9.00 6.83 -8.09
N ASN A 176 -10.32 6.78 -8.33
CA ASN A 176 -11.17 7.96 -8.52
C ASN A 176 -11.26 8.87 -7.28
N VAL A 177 -10.78 8.42 -6.11
CA VAL A 177 -10.65 9.30 -4.94
C VAL A 177 -9.59 10.37 -5.13
N SER A 178 -8.66 10.19 -6.08
CA SER A 178 -7.50 11.05 -6.34
C SER A 178 -7.61 11.73 -7.71
N VAL A 179 -7.15 12.98 -7.80
CA VAL A 179 -6.99 13.70 -9.09
C VAL A 179 -5.96 13.04 -10.01
N ASP A 180 -5.07 12.21 -9.45
CA ASP A 180 -4.03 11.47 -10.14
C ASP A 180 -4.43 10.02 -10.49
N GLY A 181 -5.71 9.67 -10.37
CA GLY A 181 -6.18 8.30 -10.59
C GLY A 181 -5.81 7.72 -11.96
N GLU A 182 -5.77 8.53 -13.03
CA GLU A 182 -5.30 8.08 -14.34
C GLU A 182 -3.81 7.68 -14.35
N LYS A 183 -2.97 8.42 -13.62
CA LYS A 183 -1.53 8.12 -13.47
C LYS A 183 -1.33 6.81 -12.72
N MET A 184 -2.09 6.59 -11.64
CA MET A 184 -2.05 5.36 -10.85
C MET A 184 -2.44 4.14 -11.70
N ASN A 185 -3.53 4.25 -12.48
CA ASN A 185 -3.97 3.17 -13.37
C ASN A 185 -2.94 2.81 -14.44
N ALA A 186 -2.18 3.79 -14.94
CA ALA A 186 -1.08 3.54 -15.86
C ALA A 186 0.10 2.81 -15.20
N VAL A 187 0.37 3.07 -13.91
CA VAL A 187 1.38 2.33 -13.13
C VAL A 187 0.91 0.90 -12.87
N ALA A 188 -0.33 0.70 -12.42
CA ALA A 188 -0.92 -0.61 -12.17
C ALA A 188 -0.87 -1.53 -13.42
N ALA A 189 -1.08 -0.96 -14.61
CA ALA A 189 -0.98 -1.70 -15.88
C ALA A 189 0.44 -2.17 -16.23
N ASN A 190 1.48 -1.54 -15.65
CA ASN A 190 2.89 -1.82 -15.92
C ASN A 190 3.57 -2.65 -14.83
N VAL A 191 2.94 -2.85 -13.68
CA VAL A 191 3.43 -3.81 -12.67
C VAL A 191 3.23 -5.22 -13.22
N PRO A 192 4.29 -6.04 -13.40
CA PRO A 192 4.12 -7.42 -13.83
C PRO A 192 3.23 -8.15 -12.82
N ALA A 193 2.08 -8.64 -13.27
CA ALA A 193 1.21 -9.46 -12.42
C ALA A 193 2.07 -10.53 -11.75
N PRO A 194 2.00 -10.70 -10.41
CA PRO A 194 2.75 -11.75 -9.74
C PRO A 194 2.39 -13.06 -10.44
N VAL A 195 3.41 -13.70 -11.04
CA VAL A 195 3.29 -15.03 -11.65
C VAL A 195 3.06 -16.01 -10.50
N GLY A 196 1.82 -16.02 -9.98
CA GLY A 196 1.57 -16.53 -8.65
C GLY A 196 0.12 -16.48 -8.17
N VAL A 197 -0.82 -15.75 -8.80
CA VAL A 197 -2.27 -15.97 -8.58
C VAL A 197 -3.05 -15.74 -9.88
N LEU A 198 -2.73 -16.51 -10.92
CA LEU A 198 -3.67 -16.73 -12.03
C LEU A 198 -4.75 -17.70 -11.55
N GLY A 199 -5.75 -17.16 -10.87
CA GLY A 199 -6.92 -17.91 -10.46
C GLY A 199 -7.93 -17.03 -9.75
N LEU A 200 -8.75 -16.30 -10.53
CA LEU A 200 -10.20 -16.11 -10.31
C LEU A 200 -10.78 -14.71 -10.56
N LEU A 201 -10.10 -13.78 -11.25
CA LEU A 201 -10.78 -12.55 -11.66
C LEU A 201 -10.47 -12.20 -13.12
N GLY A 202 -11.48 -12.30 -13.98
CA GLY A 202 -11.53 -11.45 -15.19
C GLY A 202 -11.29 -12.09 -16.56
N ALA A 203 -11.55 -13.38 -16.79
CA ALA A 203 -11.72 -13.89 -18.16
C ALA A 203 -13.18 -13.71 -18.63
N GLY A 204 -13.60 -12.45 -18.77
CA GLY A 204 -14.87 -12.06 -19.37
C GLY A 204 -14.63 -11.26 -20.65
N LEU A 205 -15.39 -11.59 -21.70
CA LEU A 205 -15.42 -10.99 -23.04
C LEU A 205 -14.25 -11.32 -23.97
N PHE A 206 -14.41 -12.35 -24.80
CA PHE A 206 -14.54 -12.11 -26.24
C PHE A 206 -15.57 -13.04 -26.86
N ALA A 207 -16.59 -12.41 -27.44
CA ALA A 207 -17.68 -13.03 -28.15
C ALA A 207 -17.19 -13.71 -29.44
N PHE A 208 -17.69 -14.92 -29.71
CA PHE A 208 -17.88 -15.38 -31.08
C PHE A 208 -19.36 -15.64 -31.32
N ARG A 209 -20.03 -14.61 -31.85
CA ARG A 209 -21.23 -14.77 -32.65
C ARG A 209 -20.76 -15.03 -34.09
N ARG A 210 -21.03 -16.22 -34.62
CA ARG A 210 -21.22 -16.38 -36.07
C ARG A 210 -22.29 -17.42 -36.34
N LYS A 211 -23.25 -16.97 -37.15
CA LYS A 211 -24.47 -17.63 -37.63
C LYS A 211 -24.14 -18.41 -38.91
N ILE A 212 -24.97 -19.44 -39.20
CA ILE A 212 -25.27 -20.03 -40.53
C ILE A 212 -24.16 -20.98 -41.06
N ASP A 213 -24.42 -22.21 -41.53
CA ASP A 213 -25.61 -22.90 -42.08
C ASP A 213 -26.02 -24.17 -41.30
#